data_AF-A0A2D4LP91-F1
#
_entry.id   AF-A0A2D4LP91-F1
#
_cell.length_a   1.000
_cell.length_b   1.000
_cell.length_c   1.000
_cell.angle_alpha   90.00
_cell.angle_beta   90.00
_cell.angle_gamma   90.00
#
_symmetry.space_group_name_H-M   'P 1'
#
loop_
_entity.id
_entity.type
_entity.pdbx_description
1 polymer ?
#
loop_
_entity_poly.entity_id
_entity_poly.type
_entity_poly.pdbx_seq_one_letter_code
_entity_poly.pdbx_strand_id
1 'polypeptide(L)'
;MMKLKSNQTRTYDGDGYKKRAACLCFRNESEEEVLLVSSSRHPDRWIVPGGGMEPEEEPSVAAVREVCEEAGVKGTLGRLVGIFENQDRKHRTYVYVLIVTEVLEDWEDSVNIGEKGMV
;
A
#
# COMPACT_ATOMS: atom_id res chain seq x y z
N MET A 1 -8.14 6.51 16.76
CA MET A 1 -9.39 6.05 16.12
C MET A 1 -9.00 5.05 15.04
N MET A 2 -9.40 3.78 15.16
CA MET A 2 -9.11 2.78 14.11
C MET A 2 -9.94 3.14 12.89
N LYS A 3 -9.30 3.45 11.75
CA LYS A 3 -10.02 3.62 10.48
C LYS A 3 -10.59 2.27 10.08
N LEU A 4 -11.89 2.08 10.25
CA LEU A 4 -12.59 0.95 9.66
C LEU A 4 -12.66 1.22 8.14
N LYS A 5 -11.79 0.59 7.36
CA LYS A 5 -12.09 0.35 5.94
C LYS A 5 -13.37 -0.47 5.91
N SER A 6 -14.52 0.16 5.69
CA SER A 6 -15.81 -0.51 5.72
C SER A 6 -15.93 -1.40 4.47
N ASN A 7 -16.16 -2.70 4.68
CA ASN A 7 -16.53 -3.72 3.70
C ASN A 7 -15.47 -4.32 2.74
N GLN A 8 -14.16 -4.16 2.97
CA GLN A 8 -13.20 -4.99 2.23
C GLN A 8 -13.22 -6.46 2.70
N THR A 9 -13.71 -7.34 1.84
CA THR A 9 -13.72 -8.79 2.09
C THR A 9 -12.30 -9.32 2.06
N ARG A 10 -11.85 -9.89 3.18
CA ARG A 10 -10.50 -10.47 3.28
C ARG A 10 -10.41 -11.75 2.47
N THR A 11 -9.40 -11.85 1.62
CA THR A 11 -9.07 -13.08 0.89
C THR A 11 -7.86 -13.79 1.50
N TYR A 12 -7.81 -15.11 1.31
CA TYR A 12 -6.76 -15.99 1.83
C TYR A 12 -6.31 -16.94 0.72
N ASP A 13 -5.05 -17.39 0.77
CA ASP A 13 -4.55 -18.45 -0.09
C ASP A 13 -4.83 -19.84 0.50
N GLY A 14 -4.42 -20.90 -0.22
CA GLY A 14 -4.66 -22.29 0.18
C GLY A 14 -3.96 -22.69 1.49
N ASP A 15 -2.94 -21.96 1.92
CA ASP A 15 -2.22 -22.19 3.17
C ASP A 15 -2.81 -21.39 4.34
N GLY A 16 -3.89 -20.65 4.10
CA GLY A 16 -4.56 -19.80 5.09
C GLY A 16 -3.87 -18.46 5.33
N TYR A 17 -2.92 -18.04 4.49
CA TYR A 17 -2.32 -16.71 4.60
C TYR A 17 -3.24 -15.67 3.97
N LYS A 18 -3.45 -14.54 4.66
CA LYS A 18 -4.18 -13.41 4.10
C LYS A 18 -3.43 -12.89 2.87
N LYS A 19 -4.11 -12.76 1.73
CA LYS A 19 -3.55 -12.19 0.51
C LYS A 19 -3.51 -10.66 0.62
N ARG A 20 -2.35 -10.09 0.30
CA ARG A 20 -2.10 -8.64 0.36
C ARG A 20 -1.34 -8.17 -0.87
N ALA A 21 -1.44 -6.88 -1.15
CA ALA A 21 -0.65 -6.22 -2.18
C ALA A 21 -0.17 -4.85 -1.68
N ALA A 22 0.99 -4.42 -2.17
CA ALA A 22 1.65 -3.17 -1.80
C ALA A 22 2.54 -2.66 -2.93
N CYS A 23 2.90 -1.38 -2.91
CA CYS A 23 3.93 -0.84 -3.79
C CYS A 23 5.05 -0.14 -3.00
N LEU A 24 6.28 -0.28 -3.50
CA LEU A 24 7.34 0.68 -3.25
C LEU A 24 7.11 1.86 -4.21
N CYS A 25 6.55 2.94 -3.68
CA CYS A 25 6.22 4.14 -4.46
C CYS A 25 7.46 5.05 -4.55
N PHE A 26 8.17 5.00 -5.67
CA PHE A 26 9.36 5.81 -5.88
C PHE A 26 9.03 7.15 -6.53
N ARG A 27 9.80 8.17 -6.15
CA ARG A 27 9.68 9.52 -6.72
C ARG A 27 9.87 9.57 -8.23
N ASN A 28 10.80 8.76 -8.76
CA ASN A 28 11.13 8.69 -10.17
C ASN A 28 11.87 7.36 -10.47
N GLU A 29 12.24 7.14 -11.74
CA GLU A 29 12.86 5.90 -12.23
C GLU A 29 14.25 5.57 -11.65
N SER A 30 14.91 6.50 -10.95
CA SER A 30 16.17 6.21 -10.24
C SER A 30 15.98 5.27 -9.05
N GLU A 31 14.76 5.16 -8.52
CA GLU A 31 14.41 4.34 -7.36
C GLU A 31 15.21 4.70 -6.07
N GLU A 32 15.65 5.95 -5.92
CA GLU A 32 16.45 6.39 -4.76
C GLU A 32 15.61 6.85 -3.55
N GLU A 33 14.42 7.41 -3.80
CA GLU A 33 13.52 7.93 -2.77
C GLU A 33 12.18 7.19 -2.79
N VAL A 34 11.74 6.68 -1.63
CA VAL A 34 10.50 5.90 -1.48
C VAL A 34 9.52 6.57 -0.51
N LEU A 35 8.24 6.62 -0.89
CA LEU A 35 7.16 7.13 -0.06
C LEU A 35 6.73 6.09 0.98
N LEU A 36 6.64 6.51 2.24
CA LEU A 36 6.08 5.75 3.34
C LEU A 36 4.89 6.48 3.96
N VAL A 37 3.99 5.74 4.58
CA VAL A 37 2.80 6.27 5.27
C VAL A 37 2.86 5.95 6.77
N SER A 38 2.20 6.75 7.60
CA SER A 38 2.13 6.46 9.04
C SER A 38 1.22 5.27 9.31
N SER A 39 1.63 4.36 10.19
CA SER A 39 0.81 3.21 10.55
C SER A 39 -0.46 3.61 11.27
N SER A 40 -1.59 3.05 10.84
CA SER A 40 -2.89 3.24 11.50
C SER A 40 -2.95 2.69 12.94
N ARG A 41 -2.10 1.70 13.26
CA ARG A 41 -2.03 1.08 14.61
C ARG A 41 -1.03 1.79 15.53
N HIS A 42 0.05 2.32 14.96
CA HIS A 42 1.16 2.95 15.68
C HIS A 42 1.58 4.22 14.91
N PRO A 43 0.91 5.37 15.13
CA PRO A 43 1.12 6.59 14.33
C PRO A 43 2.56 7.14 14.33
N ASP A 44 3.38 6.72 15.29
CA ASP A 44 4.81 6.98 15.44
C ASP A 44 5.69 6.15 14.49
N ARG A 45 5.12 5.18 13.76
CA ARG A 45 5.84 4.26 12.86
C ARG A 45 5.46 4.49 11.41
N TRP A 46 6.43 4.27 10.54
CA TRP A 46 6.26 4.31 9.09
C TRP A 46 6.13 2.91 8.51
N ILE A 47 5.28 2.77 7.49
CA ILE A 47 5.03 1.52 6.77
C ILE A 47 4.99 1.77 5.26
N VAL A 48 5.27 0.73 4.50
CA VAL A 48 4.98 0.69 3.06
C VAL A 48 3.46 0.65 2.87
N PRO A 49 2.88 1.53 2.03
CA PRO A 49 1.44 1.52 1.77
C PRO A 49 1.01 0.23 1.08
N GLY A 50 -0.13 -0.32 1.51
CA GLY A 50 -0.62 -1.58 0.99
C GLY A 50 -1.58 -2.28 1.94
N GLY A 51 -2.51 -3.06 1.38
CA GLY A 51 -3.59 -3.65 2.16
C GLY A 51 -3.99 -5.02 1.67
N GLY A 52 -5.29 -5.32 1.77
CA GLY A 52 -5.83 -6.64 1.47
C GLY A 52 -6.26 -6.73 0.01
N MET A 53 -6.01 -7.89 -0.61
CA MET A 53 -6.63 -8.16 -1.91
C MET A 53 -8.12 -8.47 -1.72
N GLU A 54 -8.96 -7.91 -2.58
CA GLU A 54 -10.39 -8.21 -2.65
C GLU A 54 -10.64 -9.52 -3.43
N PRO A 55 -11.84 -10.14 -3.31
CA PRO A 55 -12.19 -11.33 -4.09
C PRO A 55 -12.05 -11.07 -5.59
N GLU A 56 -11.46 -12.05 -6.31
CA GLU A 56 -11.25 -11.99 -7.77
C GLU A 56 -10.34 -10.83 -8.24
N GLU A 57 -9.72 -10.09 -7.32
CA GLU A 57 -8.80 -9.00 -7.63
C GLU A 57 -7.40 -9.52 -7.97
N GLU A 58 -6.85 -9.04 -9.10
CA GLU A 58 -5.47 -9.31 -9.46
C GLU A 58 -4.50 -8.57 -8.52
N PRO A 59 -3.36 -9.16 -8.13
CA PRO A 59 -2.43 -8.54 -7.17
C PRO A 59 -1.93 -7.15 -7.59
N SER A 60 -1.73 -6.93 -8.90
CA SER A 60 -1.33 -5.64 -9.45
C SER A 60 -2.41 -4.57 -9.29
N VAL A 61 -3.68 -4.93 -9.50
CA VAL A 61 -4.84 -4.04 -9.34
C VAL A 61 -4.98 -3.65 -7.87
N ALA A 62 -4.90 -4.64 -6.98
CA ALA A 62 -4.92 -4.43 -5.53
C ALA A 62 -3.80 -3.48 -5.08
N ALA A 63 -2.58 -3.65 -5.61
CA ALA A 63 -1.44 -2.82 -5.25
C ALA A 63 -1.69 -1.34 -5.61
N VAL A 64 -2.16 -1.06 -6.83
CA VAL A 64 -2.45 0.30 -7.30
C VAL A 64 -3.60 0.93 -6.51
N ARG A 65 -4.68 0.18 -6.26
CA ARG A 65 -5.82 0.65 -5.46
C ARG A 65 -5.38 1.02 -4.04
N GLU A 66 -4.64 0.13 -3.37
CA GLU A 66 -4.23 0.35 -1.98
C GLU A 66 -3.32 1.55 -1.81
N VAL A 67 -2.37 1.81 -2.72
CA VAL A 67 -1.52 3.01 -2.60
C VAL A 67 -2.26 4.29 -2.94
N CYS A 68 -3.28 4.23 -3.80
CA CYS A 68 -4.19 5.35 -4.01
C CYS A 68 -4.98 5.67 -2.73
N GLU A 69 -5.52 4.65 -2.06
CA GLU A 69 -6.28 4.77 -0.82
C GLU A 69 -5.43 5.23 0.38
N GLU A 70 -4.23 4.66 0.56
CA GLU A 70 -3.45 4.84 1.79
C GLU A 70 -2.36 5.91 1.69
N ALA A 71 -1.91 6.26 0.49
CA ALA A 71 -0.84 7.23 0.27
C ALA A 71 -1.26 8.40 -0.62
N GLY A 72 -2.46 8.36 -1.22
CA GLY A 72 -2.95 9.43 -2.08
C GLY A 72 -2.10 9.62 -3.35
N VAL A 73 -1.54 8.54 -3.91
CA VAL A 73 -0.70 8.63 -5.11
C VAL A 73 -1.19 7.72 -6.24
N LYS A 74 -0.94 8.17 -7.47
CA LYS A 74 -1.04 7.35 -8.69
C LYS A 74 0.28 7.35 -9.43
N GLY A 75 0.48 6.34 -10.27
CA GLY A 75 1.74 6.18 -10.97
C GLY A 75 1.72 5.08 -12.01
N THR A 76 2.87 4.92 -12.66
CA THR A 76 3.14 3.81 -13.56
C THR A 76 3.55 2.59 -12.74
N LEU A 77 2.71 1.55 -12.75
CA LEU A 77 3.04 0.28 -12.11
C LEU A 77 4.17 -0.40 -12.88
N GLY A 78 5.22 -0.76 -12.17
CA GLY A 78 6.40 -1.43 -12.68
C GLY A 78 6.41 -2.93 -12.37
N ARG A 79 7.62 -3.46 -12.19
CA ARG A 79 7.85 -4.89 -11.95
C ARG A 79 7.29 -5.36 -10.61
N LEU A 80 6.93 -6.64 -10.54
CA LEU A 80 6.81 -7.37 -9.28
C LEU A 80 8.21 -7.50 -8.67
N VAL A 81 8.41 -6.93 -7.48
CA VAL A 81 9.64 -7.08 -6.69
C VAL A 81 9.70 -8.49 -6.12
N GLY A 82 8.57 -8.98 -5.60
CA GLY A 82 8.47 -10.33 -5.06
C GLY A 82 7.21 -10.54 -4.23
N ILE A 83 7.12 -11.74 -3.66
CA ILE A 83 6.05 -12.13 -2.76
C ILE A 83 6.67 -12.33 -1.37
N PHE A 84 6.25 -11.51 -0.41
CA PHE A 84 6.84 -11.46 0.92
C PHE A 84 5.88 -12.06 1.94
N GLU A 85 6.36 -13.06 2.68
CA GLU A 85 5.59 -13.74 3.71
C GLU A 85 5.89 -13.17 5.08
N ASN A 86 4.85 -12.94 5.89
CA ASN A 86 4.97 -12.70 7.32
C ASN A 86 4.31 -13.85 8.07
N GLN A 87 5.12 -14.67 8.75
CA GLN A 87 4.65 -15.85 9.48
C GLN A 87 3.87 -15.48 10.75
N ASP A 88 4.33 -14.48 11.50
CA ASP A 88 3.71 -14.05 12.77
C ASP A 88 2.30 -13.48 12.56
N ARG A 89 2.09 -12.78 11.45
CA ARG A 89 0.82 -12.14 11.08
C ARG A 89 0.01 -12.96 10.06
N LYS A 90 0.55 -14.09 9.59
CA LYS A 90 -0.04 -14.97 8.57
C LYS A 90 -0.59 -14.19 7.35
N HIS A 91 0.27 -13.41 6.71
CA HIS A 91 -0.08 -12.77 5.44
C HIS A 91 1.04 -12.89 4.40
N ARG A 92 0.65 -12.87 3.13
CA ARG A 92 1.55 -12.95 1.98
C ARG A 92 1.26 -11.76 1.06
N THR A 93 2.27 -10.93 0.85
CA THR A 93 2.14 -9.64 0.18
C THR A 93 2.86 -9.64 -1.16
N TYR A 94 2.13 -9.39 -2.25
CA TYR A 94 2.71 -9.07 -3.55
C TYR A 94 3.20 -7.63 -3.52
N VAL A 95 4.50 -7.41 -3.75
CA VAL A 95 5.11 -6.08 -3.70
C VAL A 95 5.56 -5.68 -5.08
N TYR A 96 5.05 -4.56 -5.58
CA TYR A 96 5.40 -3.99 -6.88
C TYR A 96 6.24 -2.71 -6.73
N VAL A 97 6.94 -2.35 -7.80
CA VAL A 97 7.44 -0.98 -7.98
C VAL A 97 6.31 -0.12 -8.53
N LEU A 98 6.19 1.12 -8.07
CA LEU A 98 5.35 2.12 -8.70
C LEU A 98 6.12 3.44 -8.79
N ILE A 99 6.22 3.99 -10.01
CA ILE A 99 6.80 5.31 -10.24
C ILE A 99 5.70 6.34 -10.13
N VAL A 100 5.77 7.20 -9.12
CA VAL A 100 4.71 8.18 -8.82
C VAL A 100 4.66 9.23 -9.93
N THR A 101 3.47 9.43 -10.51
CA THR A 101 3.22 10.45 -11.53
C THR A 101 2.28 11.55 -11.04
N GLU A 102 1.50 11.28 -9.99
CA GLU A 102 0.49 12.19 -9.47
C GLU A 102 0.36 11.99 -7.94
N VAL A 103 0.33 13.11 -7.21
CA VAL A 103 -0.04 13.16 -5.79
C VAL A 103 -1.42 13.83 -5.72
N LEU A 104 -2.39 13.16 -5.11
CA LEU A 104 -3.78 13.60 -5.03
C LEU A 104 -3.93 14.63 -3.90
N GLU A 105 -4.47 15.81 -4.22
CA GLU A 105 -4.66 16.92 -3.26
C GLU A 105 -5.77 16.64 -2.23
N ASP A 106 -6.76 15.82 -2.59
CA ASP A 106 -7.87 15.40 -1.73
C ASP A 106 -8.04 13.88 -1.80
N TRP A 107 -7.28 13.17 -0.96
CA TRP A 107 -7.51 11.76 -0.68
C TRP A 107 -8.04 11.62 0.76
N GLU A 108 -8.73 10.52 1.09
CA GLU A 108 -9.55 10.33 2.32
C GLU A 108 -8.82 10.51 3.68
N ASP A 109 -7.58 11.00 3.69
CA ASP A 109 -6.79 11.36 4.88
C ASP A 109 -6.29 12.81 4.93
N SER A 110 -6.69 13.70 4.00
CA SER A 110 -6.23 15.10 4.00
C SER A 110 -6.68 15.91 5.23
N VAL A 111 -7.58 15.36 6.07
CA VAL A 111 -8.16 16.09 7.21
C VAL A 111 -7.28 16.09 8.48
N ASN A 112 -6.06 15.53 8.51
CA ASN A 112 -5.26 15.52 9.76
C ASN A 112 -3.73 15.57 9.67
N ILE A 113 -3.10 15.81 8.51
CA ILE A 113 -1.64 15.69 8.45
C ILE A 113 -1.04 16.90 7.71
N GLY A 114 -0.53 17.84 8.50
CA GLY A 114 0.38 18.87 8.01
C GLY A 114 1.62 18.23 7.38
N GLU A 115 2.01 18.79 6.24
CA GLU A 115 3.31 18.71 5.57
C GLU A 115 4.18 17.52 6.01
N LYS A 116 4.09 16.38 5.30
CA LYS A 116 5.03 15.27 5.48
C LYS A 116 5.88 15.10 4.24
N GLY A 117 7.18 15.33 4.45
CA GLY A 117 8.21 15.43 3.45
C GLY A 117 8.55 14.10 2.77
N MET A 118 8.97 14.28 1.52
CA MET A 118 9.84 13.37 0.80
C MET A 118 11.19 13.45 1.50
N VAL A 119 11.68 12.32 2.03
CA VAL A 119 13.06 12.20 2.53
C VAL A 119 13.98 11.77 1.42
#